data_AF-A7RXR9-F1
#
_entry.id   AF-A7RXR9-F1
#
_cell.length_a   1.000
_cell.length_b   1.000
_cell.length_c   1.000
_cell.angle_alpha   90.00
_cell.angle_beta   90.00
_cell.angle_gamma   90.00
#
_symmetry.space_group_name_H-M   'P 1'
#
loop_
_entity.id
_entity.type
_entity.pdbx_description
1 polymer ?
#
loop_
_entity_poly.entity_id
_entity_poly.type
_entity_poly.pdbx_seq_one_letter_code
_entity_poly.pdbx_strand_id
1 'polypeptide(L)' 'MSSFPVLLSICSLLCDPNPDDPLVPDIARIYKTDKPKYNELAKEWTKKYAM' A
#
# COMPACT_ATOMS: atom_id res chain seq x y z
N MET A 1 14.94 -21.07 -9.82
CA MET A 1 13.58 -20.54 -10.07
C MET A 1 13.55 -19.11 -9.57
N SER A 2 13.31 -18.18 -10.47
CA SER A 2 13.60 -16.75 -10.32
C SER A 2 12.67 -16.12 -9.28
N SER A 3 13.22 -15.45 -8.26
CA SER A 3 12.48 -14.71 -7.22
C SER A 3 11.90 -13.36 -7.70
N PHE A 4 12.14 -13.02 -8.97
CA PHE A 4 11.68 -11.79 -9.63
C PHE A 4 10.16 -11.56 -9.70
N PRO A 5 9.29 -12.57 -9.96
CA PRO A 5 7.86 -12.31 -10.14
C PRO A 5 7.18 -11.90 -8.82
N VAL A 6 7.69 -12.37 -7.67
CA VAL A 6 7.16 -12.01 -6.35
C VAL A 6 7.54 -10.58 -5.98
N LEU A 7 8.78 -10.16 -6.25
CA LEU A 7 9.17 -8.77 -6.00
C LEU A 7 8.41 -7.81 -6.92
N LEU A 8 8.19 -8.19 -8.17
CA LEU A 8 7.43 -7.40 -9.12
C LEU A 8 5.95 -7.27 -8.71
N SER A 9 5.33 -8.33 -8.21
CA SER A 9 3.95 -8.27 -7.73
C SER A 9 3.80 -7.37 -6.50
N ILE A 10 4.77 -7.39 -5.57
CA ILE A 10 4.79 -6.48 -4.43
C ILE A 10 4.93 -5.02 -4.89
N CYS A 11 5.86 -4.72 -5.79
CA CYS A 11 6.02 -3.37 -6.35
C CYS A 11 4.73 -2.89 -7.03
N SER A 12 4.07 -3.75 -7.80
CA SER A 12 2.80 -3.43 -8.46
C SER A 12 1.69 -3.14 -7.44
N LEU A 13 1.59 -3.94 -6.36
CA LEU A 13 0.57 -3.77 -5.32
C LEU A 13 0.78 -2.47 -4.51
N LEU A 14 2.03 -2.05 -4.33
CA LEU A 14 2.37 -0.80 -3.66
C LEU A 14 2.00 0.43 -4.51
N CYS A 15 2.07 0.32 -5.84
CA CYS A 15 1.64 1.38 -6.76
C CYS A 15 0.11 1.43 -6.89
N ASP A 16 -0.54 0.27 -7.01
CA ASP A 16 -1.98 0.14 -7.19
C ASP A 16 -2.55 -0.85 -6.15
N PRO A 17 -2.83 -0.38 -4.91
CA PRO A 17 -3.36 -1.24 -3.87
C PRO A 17 -4.76 -1.71 -4.24
N ASN A 18 -5.02 -3.02 -4.13
CA ASN A 18 -6.32 -3.62 -4.37
C ASN A 18 -7.25 -3.35 -3.17
N PRO A 19 -8.31 -2.54 -3.33
CA PRO A 19 -9.14 -2.14 -2.21
C PRO A 19 -10.34 -3.09 -2.00
N ASP A 20 -10.48 -4.14 -2.82
CA ASP A 20 -11.54 -5.15 -2.73
C ASP A 20 -11.10 -6.40 -1.95
N ASP A 21 -9.79 -6.61 -1.77
CA ASP A 21 -9.22 -7.61 -0.86
C ASP A 21 -8.23 -6.96 0.12
N PRO A 22 -8.73 -6.16 1.08
CA PRO A 22 -7.86 -5.42 1.97
C PRO A 22 -7.37 -6.28 3.13
N LEU A 23 -6.05 -6.35 3.31
CA LEU A 23 -5.44 -6.94 4.51
C LEU A 23 -5.85 -6.21 5.80
N VAL A 24 -6.12 -4.89 5.69
CA VAL A 24 -6.61 -4.07 6.79
C VAL A 24 -7.81 -3.25 6.29
N PRO A 25 -9.05 -3.63 6.66
CA PRO A 25 -10.26 -2.99 6.16
C PRO A 25 -10.33 -1.48 6.43
N ASP A 26 -9.81 -1.01 7.56
CA ASP A 26 -9.79 0.41 7.91
C ASP A 26 -8.90 1.25 6.98
N ILE A 27 -7.74 0.72 6.58
CA ILE A 27 -6.83 1.43 5.67
C ILE A 27 -7.46 1.50 4.28
N ALA A 28 -8.11 0.42 3.83
CA ALA A 28 -8.81 0.41 2.55
C ALA A 28 -10.02 1.34 2.54
N ARG A 29 -10.75 1.46 3.66
CA ARG A 29 -11.80 2.48 3.81
C ARG A 29 -11.23 3.88 3.64
N ILE A 30 -10.13 4.22 4.32
CA ILE A 30 -9.48 5.52 4.18
C ILE A 30 -9.00 5.73 2.73
N TYR A 31 -8.45 4.71 2.07
CA TYR A 31 -8.06 4.79 0.66
C TYR A 31 -9.25 5.09 -0.27
N LYS A 32 -10.42 4.47 -0.03
CA LYS A 32 -11.65 4.68 -0.80
C LYS A 32 -12.32 6.03 -0.50
N THR A 33 -12.28 6.51 0.76
CA THR A 33 -13.02 7.71 1.19
C THR A 33 -12.19 9.00 1.23
N ASP A 34 -10.88 8.91 1.50
CA ASP A 34 -9.99 10.04 1.74
C ASP A 34 -8.54 9.71 1.30
N LYS A 35 -8.34 9.75 -0.02
CA LYS A 35 -7.04 9.48 -0.66
C LYS A 35 -5.92 10.45 -0.24
N PRO A 36 -6.16 11.75 -0.04
CA PRO A 36 -5.15 12.66 0.52
C PRO A 36 -4.62 12.22 1.89
N LYS A 37 -5.52 11.88 2.83
CA LYS A 37 -5.14 11.40 4.16
C LYS A 37 -4.40 10.07 4.12
N TYR A 38 -4.81 9.15 3.25
CA TYR A 38 -4.07 7.90 3.01
C TYR A 38 -2.63 8.17 2.60
N ASN A 39 -2.41 9.07 1.65
CA ASN A 39 -1.06 9.39 1.15
C ASN A 39 -0.17 10.04 2.21
N GLU A 40 -0.74 10.89 3.07
CA GLU A 40 -0.01 11.50 4.19
C GLU A 40 0.46 10.45 5.19
N LEU A 41 -0.47 9.59 5.65
CA LEU A 41 -0.17 8.48 6.55
C LEU A 41 0.87 7.53 5.94
N ALA A 42 0.73 7.14 4.68
CA ALA A 42 1.67 6.26 4.01
C ALA A 42 3.10 6.86 3.99
N LYS A 43 3.23 8.17 3.75
CA LYS A 43 4.53 8.87 3.80
C LYS A 43 5.12 8.91 5.21
N GLU A 44 4.32 9.23 6.23
CA GLU A 44 4.78 9.26 7.61
C GLU A 44 5.30 7.90 8.09
N TRP A 45 4.55 6.83 7.79
CA TRP A 45 4.95 5.48 8.13
C TRP A 45 6.21 5.04 7.39
N THR A 46 6.32 5.36 6.09
CA THR A 46 7.54 5.09 5.32
C THR A 46 8.75 5.79 5.94
N LYS A 47 8.61 7.08 6.29
CA LYS A 47 9.67 7.84 6.93
C LYS A 47 10.07 7.27 8.31
N LYS A 48 9.13 6.72 9.05
CA LYS A 48 9.36 6.20 10.41
C LYS A 48 10.06 4.84 10.42
N TYR A 49 9.80 3.96 9.45
CA TYR A 49 10.22 2.56 9.49
C TYR A 49 11.12 2.11 8.33
N ALA A 50 11.23 2.91 7.26
CA ALA A 50 11.90 2.49 6.02
C ALA A 50 12.85 3.55 5.43
N MET A 51 13.04 4.70 6.09
CA MET A 51 14.08 5.69 5.77
C MET A 51 15.22 5.65 6.79
#